data_AF-A0A1W6DMB0-F1
#
_entry.id   AF-A0A1W6DMB0-F1
#
_cell.length_a   1.000
_cell.length_b   1.000
_cell.length_c   1.000
_cell.angle_alpha   90.00
_cell.angle_beta   90.00
_cell.angle_gamma   90.00
#
_symmetry.space_group_name_H-M   'P 1'
#
loop_
_entity.id
_entity.type
_entity.pdbx_description
1 polymer ?
#
loop_
_entity_poly.entity_id
_entity_poly.type
_entity_poly.pdbx_seq_one_letter_code
_entity_poly.pdbx_strand_id
1 'polypeptide(L)'
;MSRDTTAPTGVRVVDARLHLLSRQVLDVDGEPVTTVDDLELVASAAADDAAPDRSPDDGPRDAVPGEPAEVGAVLTGPVLVTRLLGGRPPTSRWERVPWSDVGHVGTALELTVRADSLDLHWTEDWLREHVVGRIPGGRHDPEEES
;
A
#
# COMPACT_ATOMS: atom_id res chain seq x y z
N MET A 1 -26.98 11.94 0.48
CA MET A 1 -26.59 13.29 0.94
C MET A 1 -25.16 13.53 0.47
N SER A 2 -24.97 14.15 -0.70
CA SER A 2 -23.65 14.60 -1.13
C SER A 2 -23.26 15.80 -0.28
N ARG A 3 -22.20 15.67 0.51
CA ARG A 3 -21.53 16.86 1.04
C ARG A 3 -20.68 17.41 -0.09
N ASP A 4 -21.17 18.44 -0.75
CA ASP A 4 -20.35 19.28 -1.62
C ASP A 4 -19.29 19.96 -0.74
N THR A 5 -18.15 19.31 -0.62
CA THR A 5 -16.97 19.89 0.04
C THR A 5 -16.22 20.59 -1.09
N THR A 6 -16.44 21.89 -1.26
CA THR A 6 -15.52 22.71 -2.05
C THR A 6 -14.17 22.62 -1.36
N ALA A 7 -13.27 21.86 -1.95
CA ALA A 7 -11.91 21.72 -1.46
C ALA A 7 -11.22 23.10 -1.54
N PRO A 8 -10.34 23.45 -0.58
CA PRO A 8 -9.49 24.62 -0.71
C PRO A 8 -8.75 24.61 -2.05
N THR A 9 -8.49 25.77 -2.64
CA THR A 9 -7.73 25.86 -3.89
C THR A 9 -6.35 25.20 -3.72
N GLY A 10 -6.03 24.26 -4.60
CA GLY A 10 -4.80 23.44 -4.50
C GLY A 10 -4.98 22.10 -3.78
N VAL A 11 -6.15 21.84 -3.20
CA VAL A 11 -6.49 20.54 -2.62
C VAL A 11 -7.31 19.73 -3.62
N ARG A 12 -6.82 18.54 -3.97
CA ARG A 12 -7.57 17.57 -4.77
C ARG A 12 -8.28 16.60 -3.83
N VAL A 13 -9.61 16.58 -3.90
CA VAL A 13 -10.40 15.54 -3.24
C VAL A 13 -10.43 14.31 -4.12
N VAL A 14 -10.10 13.17 -3.53
CA VAL A 14 -10.17 11.86 -4.19
C VAL A 14 -11.08 10.94 -3.39
N ASP A 15 -11.93 10.20 -4.10
CA ASP A 15 -12.59 9.02 -3.54
C ASP A 15 -11.59 7.86 -3.51
N ALA A 16 -11.33 7.29 -2.33
CA ALA A 16 -10.36 6.21 -2.18
C ALA A 16 -10.70 4.98 -3.02
N ARG A 17 -11.97 4.58 -3.10
CA ARG A 17 -12.37 3.36 -3.81
C ARG A 17 -12.24 3.51 -5.32
N LEU A 18 -12.50 4.70 -5.85
CA LEU A 18 -12.45 4.97 -7.29
C LEU A 18 -11.05 5.37 -7.79
N HIS A 19 -10.31 6.09 -6.95
CA HIS A 19 -9.07 6.74 -7.38
C HIS A 19 -7.81 6.12 -6.78
N LEU A 20 -7.88 5.39 -5.67
CA LEU A 20 -6.70 4.82 -5.00
C LEU A 20 -6.70 3.30 -5.00
N LEU A 21 -7.80 2.67 -4.55
CA LEU A 21 -7.87 1.21 -4.48
C LEU A 21 -7.77 0.59 -5.88
N SER A 22 -7.13 -0.57 -5.94
CA SER A 22 -6.87 -1.34 -7.15
C SER A 22 -5.99 -0.63 -8.18
N ARG A 23 -5.40 0.53 -7.83
CA ARG A 23 -4.40 1.18 -8.68
C ARG A 23 -3.11 0.38 -8.63
N GLN A 24 -2.45 0.29 -9.78
CA GLN A 24 -1.08 -0.20 -9.85
C GLN A 24 -0.16 0.78 -9.14
N VAL A 25 0.83 0.25 -8.42
CA VAL A 25 1.91 0.98 -7.79
C VAL A 25 3.15 0.78 -8.65
N LEU A 26 3.76 1.89 -9.07
CA LEU A 26 4.99 1.95 -9.87
C LEU A 26 6.10 2.51 -9.01
N ASP A 27 7.31 1.98 -9.13
CA ASP A 27 8.48 2.53 -8.47
C ASP A 27 9.00 3.80 -9.17
N VAL A 28 10.10 4.36 -8.65
CA VAL A 28 10.72 5.59 -9.20
C VAL A 28 11.23 5.44 -10.63
N ASP A 29 11.53 4.22 -11.09
CA ASP A 29 11.94 3.92 -12.46
C ASP A 29 10.73 3.58 -13.36
N GLY A 30 9.52 3.58 -12.80
CA GLY A 30 8.26 3.29 -13.49
C GLY A 30 7.92 1.79 -13.55
N GLU A 31 8.65 0.94 -12.83
CA GLU A 31 8.44 -0.51 -12.84
C GLU A 31 7.26 -0.89 -11.93
N PRO A 32 6.34 -1.76 -12.37
CA PRO A 32 5.27 -2.28 -11.52
C PRO A 32 5.79 -3.00 -10.27
N VAL A 33 5.30 -2.57 -9.12
CA VAL A 33 5.63 -3.17 -7.81
C VAL A 33 4.48 -4.04 -7.32
N THR A 34 3.28 -3.45 -7.23
CA THR A 34 2.09 -4.12 -6.67
C THR A 34 0.80 -3.35 -7.04
N THR A 35 -0.31 -3.64 -6.38
CA THR A 35 -1.54 -2.85 -6.39
C THR A 35 -1.93 -2.36 -5.01
N VAL A 36 -2.65 -1.24 -4.95
CA VAL A 36 -3.23 -0.72 -3.71
C VAL A 36 -4.43 -1.58 -3.29
N ASP A 37 -4.29 -2.33 -2.20
CA ASP A 37 -5.37 -3.16 -1.69
C ASP A 37 -6.20 -2.45 -0.62
N ASP A 38 -5.55 -1.78 0.32
CA ASP A 38 -6.20 -1.00 1.37
C ASP A 38 -5.31 0.20 1.74
N LEU A 39 -5.80 1.05 2.63
CA LEU A 39 -5.03 2.18 3.18
C LEU A 39 -4.96 2.05 4.69
N GLU A 40 -3.78 2.26 5.25
CA GLU A 40 -3.61 2.45 6.68
C GLU A 40 -3.97 3.88 7.03
N LEU A 41 -4.94 4.03 7.94
CA LEU A 41 -5.35 5.32 8.47
C LEU A 41 -4.78 5.47 9.87
N VAL A 42 -3.90 6.44 10.03
CA VAL A 42 -3.32 6.83 11.31
C VAL A 42 -4.01 8.09 11.80
N ALA A 43 -4.06 8.28 13.10
CA ALA A 43 -4.55 9.53 13.66
C ALA A 43 -3.64 10.68 13.20
N SER A 44 -4.26 11.82 12.87
CA SER A 44 -3.50 13.01 12.47
C SER A 44 -2.62 13.49 13.62
N ALA A 45 -1.55 14.22 13.30
CA ALA A 45 -0.68 14.81 14.32
C ALA A 45 -1.46 15.63 15.37
N ALA A 46 -2.47 16.39 14.92
CA ALA A 46 -3.34 17.17 15.81
C ALA A 46 -4.21 16.29 16.74
N ALA A 47 -4.68 15.13 16.25
CA ALA A 47 -5.42 14.16 17.06
C ALA A 47 -4.48 13.37 18.00
N ASP A 48 -3.20 13.28 17.65
CA ASP A 48 -2.15 12.61 18.41
C ASP A 48 -1.66 13.45 19.58
N ASP A 49 -1.44 14.75 19.37
CA ASP A 49 -1.05 15.72 20.41
C ASP A 49 -2.12 15.88 21.50
N ALA A 50 -3.39 15.61 21.17
CA ALA A 50 -4.50 15.69 22.11
C ALA A 50 -4.67 14.43 22.98
N ALA A 51 -3.94 13.35 22.70
CA ALA A 51 -4.07 12.09 23.42
C ALA A 51 -3.34 12.18 24.79
N PRO A 52 -4.03 11.91 25.91
CA PRO A 52 -3.37 11.85 27.22
C PRO A 52 -2.37 10.68 27.26
N ASP A 53 -1.25 10.90 27.95
CA ASP A 53 -0.20 9.90 28.27
C ASP A 53 0.69 9.39 27.11
N ARG A 54 0.76 10.13 26.00
CA ARG A 54 1.62 9.74 24.86
C ARG A 54 3.02 10.37 24.91
N SER A 55 4.04 9.58 24.56
CA SER A 55 5.39 10.04 24.28
C SER A 55 5.55 10.44 22.80
N PRO A 56 6.35 11.47 22.47
CA PRO A 56 6.69 11.79 21.07
C PRO A 56 7.33 10.62 20.30
N ASP A 57 7.90 9.64 21.01
CA ASP A 57 8.57 8.47 20.42
C ASP A 57 7.62 7.31 20.08
N ASP A 58 6.33 7.37 20.45
CA ASP A 58 5.39 6.24 20.32
C ASP A 58 4.95 5.97 18.86
N GLY A 59 5.48 6.69 17.88
CA GLY A 59 5.10 6.61 16.47
C GLY A 59 3.63 6.98 16.24
N PRO A 60 3.13 6.94 14.99
CA PRO A 60 1.72 7.19 14.68
C PRO A 60 0.82 6.07 15.22
N ARG A 61 -0.36 6.42 15.74
CA ARG A 61 -1.36 5.46 16.23
C ARG A 61 -2.44 5.23 15.18
N ASP A 62 -3.11 4.09 15.26
CA ASP A 62 -4.29 3.84 14.44
C ASP A 62 -5.37 4.89 14.70
N ALA A 63 -6.01 5.34 13.61
CA ALA A 63 -7.15 6.23 13.69
C ALA A 63 -8.39 5.47 14.21
N VAL A 64 -9.14 6.12 15.09
CA VAL A 64 -10.41 5.66 15.65
C VAL A 64 -11.56 6.42 14.97
N PRO A 65 -12.70 5.78 14.68
CA PRO A 65 -13.81 6.45 14.02
C PRO A 65 -14.26 7.73 14.74
N GLY A 66 -14.35 8.83 13.99
CA GLY A 66 -14.84 10.12 14.50
C GLY A 66 -13.74 11.14 14.77
N GLU A 67 -12.47 10.76 14.67
CA GLU A 67 -11.35 11.70 14.81
C GLU A 67 -10.70 12.04 13.45
N PRO A 68 -9.93 13.14 13.37
CA PRO A 68 -9.16 13.47 12.18
C PRO A 68 -8.02 12.46 11.95
N ALA A 69 -7.94 11.94 10.72
CA ALA A 69 -7.01 10.89 10.31
C ALA A 69 -6.23 11.29 9.07
N GLU A 70 -5.05 10.68 8.93
CA GLU A 70 -4.15 10.80 7.78
C GLU A 70 -3.82 9.41 7.23
N VAL A 71 -3.37 9.35 5.99
CA VAL A 71 -2.93 8.07 5.40
C VAL A 71 -1.49 7.82 5.84
N GLY A 72 -1.26 6.73 6.57
CA GLY A 72 0.07 6.34 7.03
C GLY A 72 0.81 5.48 6.00
N ALA A 73 0.10 4.57 5.35
CA ALA A 73 0.68 3.64 4.38
C ALA A 73 -0.35 3.16 3.35
N VAL A 74 0.16 2.76 2.19
CA VAL A 74 -0.52 1.89 1.24
C VAL A 74 -0.32 0.45 1.70
N LEU A 75 -1.42 -0.31 1.74
CA LEU A 75 -1.41 -1.71 2.13
C LEU A 75 -1.52 -2.60 0.90
N THR A 76 -0.66 -3.62 0.86
CA THR A 76 -0.57 -4.66 -0.18
C THR A 76 -0.34 -6.01 0.51
N GLY A 77 -0.77 -7.12 -0.08
CA GLY A 77 -0.43 -8.43 0.45
C GLY A 77 -1.16 -9.59 -0.22
N PRO A 78 -0.97 -10.84 0.27
CA PRO A 78 -1.58 -12.05 -0.29
C PRO A 78 -3.08 -12.15 0.04
N VAL A 79 -3.84 -11.10 -0.30
CA VAL A 79 -5.20 -10.88 0.18
C VAL A 79 -6.25 -11.31 -0.83
N LEU A 80 -5.84 -11.73 -2.04
CA LEU A 80 -6.73 -12.33 -3.03
C LEU A 80 -7.47 -13.55 -2.47
N VAL A 81 -6.77 -14.45 -1.78
CA VAL A 81 -7.38 -15.67 -1.22
C VAL A 81 -8.36 -15.33 -0.09
N THR A 82 -8.00 -14.43 0.82
CA THR A 82 -8.91 -14.01 1.90
C THR A 82 -10.10 -13.21 1.38
N ARG A 83 -9.92 -12.38 0.33
CA ARG A 83 -11.02 -11.65 -0.32
C ARG A 83 -11.99 -12.57 -1.04
N LEU A 84 -11.49 -13.58 -1.76
CA LEU A 84 -12.32 -14.59 -2.43
C LEU A 84 -13.19 -15.38 -1.44
N LEU A 85 -12.70 -15.56 -0.21
CA LEU A 85 -13.40 -16.28 0.86
C LEU A 85 -14.18 -15.35 1.81
N GLY A 86 -14.28 -14.05 1.51
CA GLY A 86 -15.04 -13.07 2.29
C GLY A 86 -14.45 -12.71 3.66
N GLY A 87 -13.18 -13.03 3.90
CA GLY A 87 -12.47 -12.72 5.15
C GLY A 87 -11.60 -11.45 5.04
N ARG A 88 -11.37 -10.78 6.17
CA ARG A 88 -10.34 -9.72 6.28
C ARG A 88 -9.03 -10.35 6.76
N PRO A 89 -7.91 -10.19 6.05
CA PRO A 89 -6.63 -10.71 6.51
C PRO A 89 -6.23 -10.04 7.84
N PRO A 90 -5.50 -10.74 8.72
CA PRO A 90 -4.91 -10.14 9.92
C PRO A 90 -4.02 -8.96 9.52
N THR A 91 -4.01 -7.89 10.32
CA THR A 91 -3.21 -6.68 10.04
C THR A 91 -1.70 -6.94 9.96
N SER A 92 -1.24 -8.03 10.58
CA SER A 92 0.14 -8.52 10.52
C SER A 92 0.55 -9.13 9.17
N ARG A 93 -0.40 -9.35 8.25
CA ARG A 93 -0.14 -9.90 6.91
C ARG A 93 -0.16 -8.86 5.79
N TRP A 94 -0.38 -7.60 6.13
CA TRP A 94 -0.22 -6.51 5.19
C TRP A 94 1.25 -6.11 5.12
N GLU A 95 1.77 -6.16 3.91
CA GLU A 95 2.97 -5.43 3.54
C GLU A 95 2.60 -3.95 3.39
N ARG A 96 3.53 -3.08 3.77
CA ARG A 96 3.29 -1.64 3.91
C ARG A 96 4.25 -0.86 3.04
N VAL A 97 3.69 0.04 2.24
CA VAL A 97 4.45 1.10 1.57
C VAL A 97 4.14 2.41 2.29
N PRO A 98 5.11 3.02 2.99
CA PRO A 98 4.91 4.29 3.68
C PRO A 98 4.31 5.35 2.75
N TRP A 99 3.32 6.09 3.24
CA TRP A 99 2.70 7.16 2.44
C TRP A 99 3.72 8.25 2.08
N SER A 100 4.77 8.43 2.89
CA SER A 100 5.89 9.32 2.61
C SER A 100 6.62 9.01 1.31
N ASP A 101 6.56 7.76 0.85
CA ASP A 101 7.29 7.30 -0.32
C ASP A 101 6.47 7.53 -1.61
N VAL A 102 5.19 7.89 -1.48
CA VAL A 102 4.28 8.19 -2.61
C VAL A 102 4.56 9.59 -3.15
N GLY A 103 5.06 9.66 -4.39
CA GLY A 103 5.36 10.92 -5.08
C GLY A 103 4.19 11.47 -5.88
N HIS A 104 3.39 10.60 -6.49
CA HIS A 104 2.26 11.01 -7.33
C HIS A 104 1.06 10.07 -7.23
N VAL A 105 -0.15 10.67 -7.25
CA VAL A 105 -1.43 9.97 -7.28
C VAL A 105 -2.13 10.27 -8.61
N GLY A 106 -1.99 9.38 -9.59
CA GLY A 106 -2.54 9.51 -10.92
C GLY A 106 -3.48 8.36 -11.28
N THR A 107 -3.35 7.86 -12.51
CA THR A 107 -3.97 6.60 -12.95
C THR A 107 -3.28 5.37 -12.33
N ALA A 108 -2.05 5.56 -11.87
CA ALA A 108 -1.27 4.69 -11.02
C ALA A 108 -0.78 5.49 -9.81
N LEU A 109 -0.31 4.79 -8.77
CA LEU A 109 0.43 5.38 -7.67
C LEU A 109 1.93 5.30 -8.02
N GLU A 110 2.63 6.43 -8.05
CA GLU A 110 4.05 6.46 -8.38
C GLU A 110 4.85 6.76 -7.12
N LEU A 111 5.85 5.91 -6.86
CA LEU A 111 6.74 6.02 -5.70
C LEU A 111 7.98 6.85 -6.03
N THR A 112 8.62 7.35 -4.98
CA THR A 112 9.90 8.06 -5.03
C THR A 112 11.09 7.16 -4.75
N VAL A 113 10.83 5.88 -4.47
CA VAL A 113 11.82 4.86 -4.12
C VAL A 113 11.75 3.70 -5.12
N ARG A 114 12.80 2.87 -5.14
CA ARG A 114 12.90 1.68 -5.99
C ARG A 114 12.22 0.48 -5.34
N ALA A 115 11.70 -0.44 -6.16
CA ALA A 115 11.08 -1.68 -5.69
C ALA A 115 11.98 -2.47 -4.72
N ASP A 116 13.27 -2.64 -5.06
CA ASP A 116 14.25 -3.38 -4.25
C ASP A 116 14.49 -2.83 -2.84
N SER A 117 14.11 -1.57 -2.59
CA SER A 117 14.22 -0.95 -1.27
C SER A 117 13.01 -1.23 -0.38
N LEU A 118 11.94 -1.77 -0.95
CA LEU A 118 10.70 -2.12 -0.28
C LEU A 118 10.71 -3.62 0.03
N ASP A 119 10.34 -3.97 1.26
CA ASP A 119 10.24 -5.38 1.68
C ASP A 119 8.92 -6.01 1.21
N LEU A 120 8.66 -5.97 -0.11
CA LEU A 120 7.40 -6.41 -0.75
C LEU A 120 7.56 -7.69 -1.58
N HIS A 121 8.80 -8.13 -1.82
CA HIS A 121 9.07 -9.26 -2.71
C HIS A 121 8.91 -10.63 -2.05
N TRP A 122 8.64 -10.71 -0.75
CA TRP A 122 8.54 -11.98 -0.02
C TRP A 122 7.55 -12.96 -0.67
N THR A 123 6.36 -12.48 -1.08
CA THR A 123 5.34 -13.36 -1.68
C THR A 123 5.78 -13.89 -3.05
N GLU A 124 6.40 -13.04 -3.86
CA GLU A 124 6.87 -13.40 -5.20
C GLU A 124 8.09 -14.31 -5.14
N ASP A 125 9.06 -14.02 -4.26
CA ASP A 125 10.22 -14.86 -3.97
C ASP A 125 9.79 -16.24 -3.45
N TRP A 126 8.82 -16.28 -2.54
CA TRP A 126 8.29 -17.53 -2.05
C TRP A 126 7.64 -18.34 -3.18
N LEU A 127 6.79 -17.72 -4.00
CA LEU A 127 6.10 -18.40 -5.11
C LEU A 127 7.11 -18.90 -6.15
N ARG A 128 8.11 -18.07 -6.49
CA ARG A 128 9.20 -18.40 -7.40
C ARG A 128 9.98 -19.60 -6.89
N GLU A 129 10.37 -19.60 -5.62
CA GLU A 129 11.19 -20.67 -5.05
C GLU A 129 10.39 -21.96 -4.79
N HIS A 130 9.18 -21.85 -4.25
CA HIS A 130 8.45 -23.00 -3.70
C HIS A 130 7.46 -23.63 -4.68
N VAL A 131 7.01 -22.88 -5.70
CA VAL A 131 6.03 -23.34 -6.70
C VAL A 131 6.67 -23.37 -8.08
N VAL A 132 7.08 -22.21 -8.63
CA VAL A 132 7.60 -22.11 -10.01
C VAL A 132 8.89 -22.92 -10.17
N GLY A 133 9.83 -22.81 -9.23
CA GLY A 133 11.09 -23.54 -9.24
C GLY A 133 10.94 -25.06 -9.16
N ARG A 134 9.75 -25.57 -8.82
CA ARG A 134 9.43 -27.01 -8.84
C ARG A 134 8.75 -27.47 -10.12
N ILE A 135 8.30 -26.56 -10.97
CA ILE A 135 7.75 -26.88 -12.29
C ILE A 135 8.93 -27.32 -13.18
N PRO A 136 8.83 -28.44 -13.92
CA PRO A 136 9.86 -28.82 -14.89
C PRO A 136 10.10 -27.68 -15.90
N GLY A 137 11.34 -27.18 -15.97
CA GLY A 137 11.71 -26.01 -16.78
C GLY A 137 11.58 -24.65 -16.08
N GLY A 138 11.03 -24.57 -14.87
CA GLY A 138 10.83 -23.31 -14.13
C GLY A 138 12.11 -22.65 -13.58
N ARG A 139 13.28 -23.28 -13.80
CA ARG A 139 14.62 -22.73 -13.50
C ARG A 139 15.47 -22.53 -14.75
N HIS A 140 14.91 -22.71 -15.94
CA HIS A 140 15.63 -22.50 -17.19
C HIS A 140 15.46 -21.03 -17.60
N ASP A 141 16.55 -20.28 -17.59
CA ASP A 141 16.60 -19.04 -18.38
C ASP A 141 16.49 -19.43 -19.86
N PRO A 142 15.78 -18.63 -20.68
CA PRO A 142 15.76 -18.83 -22.12
C PRO A 142 17.21 -18.72 -22.61
N GLU A 143 17.74 -19.81 -23.17
CA GLU A 143 19.01 -19.74 -23.86
C GLU A 143 18.82 -18.82 -25.06
N GLU A 144 19.58 -17.72 -25.10
CA GLU A 144 19.62 -16.87 -26.29
C GLU A 144 20.28 -17.66 -27.41
N GLU A 145 19.46 -18.29 -28.26
CA GLU A 145 19.92 -18.90 -29.51
C GLU A 145 20.48 -17.77 -30.40
N SER A 146 21.81 -17.76 -30.53
CA SER A 146 22.58 -16.98 -31.52
C SER A 146 22.68 -17.68 -32.86
#